data_AF-A0A956HQ63-F1
#
_entry.id   AF-A0A956HQ63-F1
#
_cell.length_a   1.000
_cell.length_b   1.000
_cell.length_c   1.000
_cell.angle_alpha   90.00
_cell.angle_beta   90.00
_cell.angle_gamma   90.00
#
_symmetry.space_group_name_H-M   'P 1'
#
loop_
_entity.id
_entity.type
_entity.pdbx_description
1 polymer ?
#
loop_
_entity_poly.entity_id
_entity_poly.type
_entity_poly.pdbx_seq_one_letter_code
_entity_poly.pdbx_strand_id
1 'polypeptide(L)' 'GYDPAFGARPLKRLLQKEILDPLASEILGGRLRSGMTARIEVTGAGDDRKLEIHTVSQEEESAA' A
#
# COMPACT_ATOMS: atom_id res chain seq x y z
N GLY A 1 2.47 -0.75 -13.93
CA GLY A 1 2.72 -0.39 -15.35
C GLY A 1 4.14 0.08 -15.49
N TYR A 2 5.00 -0.71 -16.14
CA TYR A 2 6.35 -0.30 -16.51
C TYR A 2 6.32 0.01 -18.00
N ASP A 3 6.45 1.29 -18.35
CA ASP A 3 6.66 1.72 -19.73
C ASP A 3 8.11 2.25 -19.82
N PRO A 4 9.01 1.57 -20.56
CA PRO A 4 10.40 1.95 -20.70
C PRO A 4 10.61 3.36 -21.28
N ALA A 5 9.63 3.90 -22.02
CA ALA A 5 9.76 5.21 -22.68
C ALA A 5 9.56 6.41 -21.74
N PHE A 6 8.89 6.25 -20.60
CA PHE A 6 8.56 7.34 -19.65
C PHE A 6 9.28 7.25 -18.30
N GLY A 7 10.16 6.25 -18.12
CA GLY A 7 10.83 5.97 -16.85
C GLY A 7 9.84 5.72 -15.71
N ALA A 8 10.26 5.89 -14.44
CA ALA A 8 9.41 5.67 -13.26
C ALA A 8 8.33 6.75 -13.03
N ARG A 9 8.14 7.72 -13.95
CA ARG A 9 7.18 8.83 -13.76
C ARG A 9 5.71 8.37 -13.70
N PRO A 10 5.25 7.39 -14.52
CA PRO A 10 3.91 6.83 -14.37
C PRO A 10 3.72 6.12 -13.02
N LEU A 11 4.82 5.62 -12.42
CA LEU A 11 4.79 4.85 -11.17
C LEU A 11 4.40 5.73 -9.98
N LYS A 12 4.83 7.00 -9.94
CA LYS A 12 4.49 7.91 -8.84
C LYS A 12 2.99 8.13 -8.72
N ARG A 13 2.30 8.34 -9.84
CA ARG A 13 0.85 8.59 -9.84
C ARG A 13 0.05 7.32 -9.53
N LEU A 14 0.52 6.17 -10.00
CA LEU A 14 -0.06 4.88 -9.65
C LEU A 14 0.09 4.61 -8.14
N LEU A 15 1.30 4.82 -7.60
CA LEU A 15 1.58 4.67 -6.18
C LEU A 15 0.72 5.61 -5.32
N GLN A 16 0.54 6.85 -5.76
CA GLN A 16 -0.34 7.80 -5.07
C GLN A 16 -1.78 7.28 -4.99
N LYS A 17 -2.37 6.94 -6.13
CA LYS A 17 -3.77 6.51 -6.20
C LYS A 17 -4.05 5.19 -5.49
N GLU A 18 -3.17 4.22 -5.69
CA GLU A 18 -3.43 2.85 -5.24
C GLU A 18 -2.95 2.59 -3.82
N ILE A 19 -1.99 3.37 -3.31
CA ILE A 19 -1.39 3.16 -1.98
C ILE A 19 -1.57 4.37 -1.08
N LEU A 20 -1.15 5.56 -1.50
CA LEU A 20 -1.14 6.72 -0.59
C LEU A 20 -2.54 7.25 -0.28
N ASP A 21 -3.45 7.30 -1.26
CA ASP A 21 -4.81 7.80 -1.06
C ASP A 21 -5.63 6.87 -0.12
N PRO A 22 -5.61 5.53 -0.28
CA PRO A 22 -6.22 4.63 0.70
C PRO A 22 -5.57 4.73 2.09
N LEU A 23 -4.23 4.80 2.15
CA LEU A 23 -3.52 4.92 3.43
C LEU A 23 -3.89 6.21 4.18
N ALA A 24 -4.01 7.33 3.47
CA ALA A 24 -4.48 8.58 4.05
C ALA A 24 -5.89 8.43 4.63
N SER A 25 -6.78 7.69 3.95
CA SER A 25 -8.13 7.42 4.42
C SER A 25 -8.15 6.56 5.68
N GLU A 26 -7.27 5.56 5.78
CA GLU A 26 -7.07 4.72 6.97
C GLU A 26 -6.53 5.53 8.17
N ILE A 27 -5.61 6.46 7.91
CA ILE A 27 -5.05 7.37 8.92
C ILE A 27 -6.13 8.32 9.43
N LEU A 28 -6.86 8.98 8.53
CA LEU A 28 -7.96 9.90 8.88
C LEU A 28 -9.10 9.17 9.60
N GLY A 29 -9.35 7.91 9.24
CA GLY A 29 -10.32 7.04 9.92
C GLY A 29 -9.84 6.52 11.29
N GLY A 30 -8.60 6.84 11.69
CA GLY A 30 -8.03 6.45 12.98
C GLY A 30 -7.65 4.97 13.11
N ARG A 31 -7.74 4.21 12.01
CA ARG A 31 -7.36 2.78 11.93
C ARG A 31 -5.86 2.59 11.80
N LEU A 32 -5.15 3.56 11.20
CA LEU A 32 -3.69 3.63 11.21
C LEU A 32 -3.22 4.86 11.99
N ARG A 33 -2.24 4.69 12.87
CA ARG A 33 -1.68 5.75 13.70
C ARG A 33 -0.16 5.81 13.54
N SER A 34 0.41 6.93 13.95
CA SER A 34 1.87 7.08 14.02
C SER A 34 2.47 5.95 14.85
N GLY A 35 3.52 5.31 14.31
CA GLY A 35 4.15 4.14 14.92
C GLY A 35 3.54 2.81 14.50
N MET A 36 2.40 2.76 13.81
CA MET A 36 1.87 1.50 13.27
C MET A 36 2.48 1.16 11.92
N THR A 37 2.66 -0.14 11.68
CA THR A 37 3.13 -0.66 10.38
C THR A 37 1.93 -1.11 9.56
N ALA A 38 1.83 -0.64 8.33
CA ALA A 38 0.85 -1.13 7.36
C ALA A 38 1.54 -2.12 6.41
N ARG A 39 0.96 -3.31 6.27
CA ARG A 39 1.37 -4.31 5.29
C ARG A 39 0.47 -4.22 4.08
N ILE A 40 1.08 -4.12 2.90
CA ILE A 40 0.36 -4.02 1.63
C ILE A 40 0.61 -5.32 0.87
N GLU A 41 -0.47 -5.99 0.48
CA GLU A 41 -0.41 -7.22 -0.30
C GLU A 41 -1.09 -7.02 -1.65
N VAL A 42 -0.55 -7.67 -2.68
CA VAL A 42 -1.12 -7.68 -4.03
C VAL A 42 -1.87 -8.99 -4.18
N THR A 43 -3.18 -8.93 -4.33
CA THR A 43 -4.04 -10.08 -4.59
C THR A 43 -4.48 -10.11 -6.05
N GLY A 44 -4.77 -11.30 -6.58
CA GLY A 44 -5.18 -11.50 -7.99
C GLY A 44 -4.01 -11.65 -8.97
N ALA A 45 -4.35 -11.87 -10.25
CA ALA A 45 -3.38 -12.12 -11.32
C ALA A 45 -3.76 -11.37 -12.61
N GLY A 46 -2.77 -11.01 -13.43
CA GLY A 46 -3.00 -10.32 -14.70
C GLY A 46 -3.53 -8.89 -14.52
N ASP A 47 -4.67 -8.61 -15.15
CA ASP A 47 -5.33 -7.29 -15.11
C ASP A 47 -6.22 -7.11 -13.87
N ASP A 48 -6.54 -8.20 -13.15
CA ASP A 48 -7.40 -8.18 -11.95
C ASP A 48 -6.63 -7.97 -10.64
N ARG A 49 -5.41 -7.44 -10.71
CA ARG A 49 -4.59 -7.20 -9.52
C ARG A 49 -5.22 -6.13 -8.64
N LYS A 50 -5.34 -6.42 -7.35
CA LYS A 50 -5.85 -5.52 -6.32
C LYS A 50 -4.81 -5.35 -5.22
N LEU A 51 -4.80 -4.17 -4.60
CA LEU A 51 -3.98 -3.90 -3.42
C LEU A 51 -4.86 -3.97 -2.18
N GLU A 52 -4.45 -4.79 -1.23
CA GLU A 52 -5.11 -4.93 0.07
C GLU A 52 -4.16 -4.40 1.15
N ILE A 53 -4.68 -3.54 2.02
CA ILE A 53 -3.90 -2.91 3.09
C ILE A 53 -4.34 -3.52 4.42
N HIS A 54 -3.40 -4.11 5.13
CA HIS A 54 -3.58 -4.69 6.45
C HIS A 54 -2.78 -3.91 7.48
N THR A 55 -3.42 -3.47 8.57
CA THR A 55 -2.72 -2.85 9.69
C THR A 55 -2.11 -3.94 10.56
N VAL A 56 -0.79 -3.93 10.72
CA VAL A 56 -0.09 -4.88 11.61
C VAL A 56 0.03 -4.22 12.98
N SER A 57 -0.71 -4.73 13.96
CA SER A 57 -0.49 -4.39 15.36
C SER A 57 0.85 -4.99 15.77
N GLN A 58 1.74 -4.19 16.35
CA GLN A 58 3.16 -4.50 16.67
C GLN A 58 3.41 -5.68 17.66
N GLU A 59 2.49 -6.63 17.83
CA GLU A 59 2.73 -7.79 18.71
C GLU A 59 3.46 -8.95 18.01
N GLU A 60 3.55 -8.96 16.68
CA GLU A 60 4.13 -10.09 15.92
C GLU A 60 5.62 -9.92 15.55
N GLU A 61 6.24 -8.75 15.77
CA GLU A 61 7.66 -8.53 15.40
C GLU A 61 8.67 -8.97 16.49
N SER A 62 8.19 -9.52 17.63
CA SER A 62 9.06 -10.04 18.70
C SER A 62 9.33 -11.56 18.64
N ALA A 63 8.94 -12.26 17.57
CA ALA A 63 9.03 -13.72 17.50
C ALA A 63 9.82 -14.27 16.29
N ALA A 64 10.80 -13.52 15.76
CA ALA A 64 11.74 -14.01 14.75
C ALA A 64 13.20 -13.81 15.19
#